data_AF-A0A2V9H738-F1
#
_entry.id   AF-A0A2V9H738-F1
#
_cell.length_a   1.000
_cell.length_b   1.000
_cell.length_c   1.000
_cell.angle_alpha   90.00
_cell.angle_beta   90.00
_cell.angle_gamma   90.00
#
_symmetry.space_group_name_H-M   'P 1'
#
loop_
_entity.id
_entity.type
_entity.pdbx_description
1 polymer ?
#
loop_
_entity_poly.entity_id
_entity_poly.type
_entity_poly.pdbx_seq_one_letter_code
_entity_poly.pdbx_strand_id
1 'polypeptide(L)'
;MLKRLVKFLRSVLPADPTQLIFLAGVFCLFVAPHLRWWPTGLGVAPGRLTDSLVQQMLLGVFFLLPISFAGVAGYFVCFWPSDHPFRRILLLVCLPAMAGLCLMYGRLLYLAAPSSSVLEGTGSLVAHKISWAWSLPWKLLSGFHFCLIGLLLIAIYTSRLAFGIVALPLSLPGNTVSTALDSESWRRVQFLIWVLVGPLYLLFSSLAWFTLGLPIILSSHIPAYTQSAWFSRFSSTIETLVVFSVIFWIAGKEDRQVIWKAIRLPEPKYVGLALAFPIGIAVLLSTSQYLVDRALWAAHDFGRFSPPQFRSYFDLPDPWLLLAFFAAFFEEMIFRGLLQRRFIQRYGIYRGIFLVGIVWAAFHFASDFSFARLTEIGVLLKLGWRILFCLALSYVLGWLALRFGSILPAAIAHTFYNVLVMSGFGPPFLGNDTVLVALWAVLAWSLFRYWPISAENESKEAAPEVTPEPAL
;
A
#
# COMPACT_ATOMS: atom_id res chain seq x y z
N MET A 1 -23.65 -12.26 -15.22
CA MET A 1 -22.75 -11.50 -14.31
C MET A 1 -21.57 -10.84 -15.03
N LEU A 2 -20.88 -11.53 -15.94
CA LEU A 2 -19.71 -11.00 -16.68
C LEU A 2 -19.92 -9.61 -17.33
N LYS A 3 -21.06 -9.37 -18.01
CA LYS A 3 -21.36 -8.05 -18.61
C LYS A 3 -21.36 -6.90 -17.58
N ARG A 4 -21.88 -7.14 -16.37
CA ARG A 4 -21.92 -6.14 -15.29
C ARG A 4 -20.51 -5.87 -14.75
N LEU A 5 -19.71 -6.92 -14.57
CA LEU A 5 -18.31 -6.80 -14.16
C LEU A 5 -17.51 -6.00 -15.19
N VAL A 6 -17.60 -6.33 -16.47
CA VAL A 6 -16.92 -5.59 -17.55
C VAL A 6 -17.34 -4.13 -17.57
N LYS A 7 -18.65 -3.85 -17.41
CA LYS A 7 -19.16 -2.46 -17.33
C LYS A 7 -18.58 -1.72 -16.11
N PHE A 8 -18.49 -2.40 -14.97
CA PHE A 8 -17.90 -1.83 -13.76
C PHE A 8 -16.40 -1.56 -13.93
N LEU A 9 -15.63 -2.54 -14.42
CA LEU A 9 -14.19 -2.39 -14.67
C LEU A 9 -13.91 -1.25 -15.65
N ARG A 10 -14.64 -1.17 -16.77
CA ARG A 10 -14.54 -0.05 -17.71
C ARG A 10 -14.83 1.30 -17.07
N SER A 11 -15.62 1.33 -16.00
CA SER A 11 -16.00 2.56 -15.32
C SER A 11 -15.01 3.05 -14.26
N VAL A 12 -14.07 2.19 -13.86
CA VAL A 12 -12.98 2.52 -12.93
C VAL A 12 -11.62 2.57 -13.61
N LEU A 13 -11.55 2.18 -14.89
CA LEU A 13 -10.39 2.34 -15.74
C LEU A 13 -10.39 3.72 -16.41
N PRO A 14 -9.21 4.24 -16.81
CA PRO A 14 -9.12 5.50 -17.53
C PRO A 14 -9.91 5.47 -18.84
N ALA A 15 -10.53 6.60 -19.20
CA ALA A 15 -11.34 6.72 -20.41
C ALA A 15 -10.51 6.52 -21.70
N ASP A 16 -9.24 6.96 -21.68
CA ASP A 16 -8.27 6.73 -22.75
C ASP A 16 -7.36 5.53 -22.39
N PRO A 17 -7.43 4.40 -23.12
CA PRO A 17 -6.60 3.24 -22.86
C PRO A 17 -5.09 3.51 -22.95
N THR A 18 -4.65 4.53 -23.69
CA THR A 18 -3.22 4.85 -23.79
C THR A 18 -2.65 5.36 -22.47
N GLN A 19 -3.50 5.88 -21.58
CA GLN A 19 -3.12 6.25 -20.22
C GLN A 19 -2.69 5.04 -19.38
N LEU A 20 -3.11 3.82 -19.75
CA LEU A 20 -2.61 2.58 -19.12
C LEU A 20 -1.12 2.35 -19.39
N ILE A 21 -0.58 2.85 -20.51
CA ILE A 21 0.86 2.76 -20.80
C ILE A 21 1.65 3.56 -19.77
N PHE A 22 1.19 4.78 -19.47
CA PHE A 22 1.80 5.62 -18.44
C PHE A 22 1.69 4.98 -17.05
N LEU A 23 0.50 4.53 -16.67
CA LEU A 23 0.26 3.85 -15.40
C LEU A 23 1.11 2.58 -15.24
N ALA A 24 1.25 1.78 -16.30
CA ALA A 24 2.14 0.62 -16.30
C ALA A 24 3.60 1.03 -16.11
N GLY A 25 4.05 2.11 -16.76
CA GLY A 25 5.40 2.63 -16.57
C GLY A 25 5.66 3.13 -15.13
N VAL A 26 4.70 3.87 -14.57
CA VAL A 26 4.73 4.33 -13.18
C VAL A 26 4.72 3.16 -12.19
N PHE A 27 3.90 2.14 -12.46
CA PHE A 27 3.88 0.91 -11.68
C PHE A 27 5.24 0.21 -11.69
N CYS A 28 5.88 0.08 -12.85
CA CYS A 28 7.22 -0.48 -12.96
C CYS A 28 8.26 0.31 -12.13
N LEU A 29 8.20 1.65 -12.15
CA LEU A 29 9.07 2.48 -11.30
C LEU A 29 8.79 2.31 -9.81
N PHE A 30 7.51 2.20 -9.43
CA PHE A 30 7.11 1.97 -8.05
C PHE A 30 7.59 0.61 -7.52
N VAL A 31 7.52 -0.44 -8.36
CA VAL A 31 7.91 -1.80 -7.99
C VAL A 31 9.42 -2.01 -8.01
N ALA A 32 10.13 -1.33 -8.90
CA ALA A 32 11.56 -1.54 -9.12
C ALA A 32 12.43 -1.49 -7.85
N PRO A 33 12.29 -0.52 -6.92
CA PRO A 33 13.02 -0.48 -5.65
C PRO A 33 12.88 -1.73 -4.77
N HIS A 34 11.77 -2.46 -4.90
CA HIS A 34 11.45 -3.64 -4.09
C HIS A 34 11.91 -4.96 -4.71
N LEU A 35 12.42 -4.90 -5.94
CA LEU A 35 12.99 -6.04 -6.65
C LEU A 35 14.47 -6.19 -6.35
N ARG A 36 15.06 -7.31 -6.81
CA ARG A 36 16.49 -7.52 -6.71
C ARG A 36 17.20 -6.66 -7.76
N TRP A 37 18.23 -5.93 -7.34
CA TRP A 37 19.03 -5.08 -8.22
C TRP A 37 20.37 -5.68 -8.60
N TRP A 38 20.99 -6.46 -7.70
CA TRP A 38 22.34 -6.99 -7.87
C TRP A 38 22.36 -8.52 -7.80
N PRO A 39 23.11 -9.20 -8.69
CA PRO A 39 23.31 -10.65 -8.65
C PRO A 39 23.80 -11.14 -7.28
N THR A 40 23.30 -12.31 -6.86
CA THR A 40 23.83 -13.03 -5.70
C THR A 40 25.25 -13.49 -6.00
N GLY A 41 26.20 -13.20 -5.11
CA GLY A 41 27.60 -13.61 -5.31
C GLY A 41 28.41 -12.65 -6.19
N LEU A 42 27.99 -11.39 -6.31
CA LEU A 42 28.84 -10.36 -6.89
C LEU A 42 30.18 -10.33 -6.12
N GLY A 43 31.29 -10.63 -6.81
CA GLY A 43 32.62 -10.62 -6.21
C GLY A 43 33.00 -9.21 -5.80
N VAL A 44 32.66 -8.83 -4.56
CA VAL A 44 33.07 -7.55 -3.98
C VAL A 44 34.55 -7.67 -3.65
N ALA A 45 35.37 -6.76 -4.18
CA ALA A 45 36.79 -6.73 -3.87
C ALA A 45 37.00 -6.67 -2.34
N PRO A 46 37.85 -7.54 -1.74
CA PRO A 46 38.04 -7.65 -0.29
C PRO A 46 38.37 -6.31 0.40
N GLY A 47 39.14 -5.45 -0.25
CA GLY A 47 39.48 -4.11 0.26
C GLY A 47 38.33 -3.10 0.29
N ARG A 48 37.16 -3.43 -0.29
CA ARG A 48 35.94 -2.59 -0.30
C ARG A 48 34.83 -3.13 0.61
N LEU A 49 35.09 -4.27 1.26
CA LEU A 49 34.19 -4.91 2.23
C LEU A 49 34.40 -4.41 3.67
N THR A 50 35.41 -3.57 3.92
CA THR A 50 35.68 -2.97 5.23
C THR A 50 34.60 -1.98 5.68
N ASP A 51 33.82 -1.42 4.75
CA ASP A 51 32.57 -0.73 5.09
C ASP A 51 31.56 -1.76 5.61
N SER A 52 31.05 -1.58 6.82
CA SER A 52 30.13 -2.53 7.46
C SER A 52 28.99 -2.93 6.49
N LEU A 53 28.64 -4.21 6.45
CA LEU A 53 27.53 -4.74 5.64
C LEU A 53 26.23 -3.94 5.86
N VAL A 54 26.07 -3.40 7.07
CA VAL A 54 25.04 -2.44 7.45
C VAL A 54 25.14 -1.17 6.62
N GLN A 55 26.28 -0.48 6.59
CA GLN A 55 26.50 0.71 5.77
C GLN A 55 26.27 0.46 4.27
N GLN A 56 26.63 -0.74 3.77
CA GLN A 56 26.37 -1.13 2.38
C GLN A 56 24.89 -1.33 2.07
N MET A 57 24.13 -1.93 2.99
CA MET A 57 22.67 -2.05 2.86
C MET A 57 21.99 -0.70 2.94
N LEU A 58 22.43 0.17 3.84
CA LEU A 58 21.85 1.50 4.06
C LEU A 58 22.06 2.40 2.83
N LEU A 59 23.27 2.41 2.23
CA LEU A 59 23.53 3.16 0.98
C LEU A 59 22.64 2.70 -0.18
N GLY A 60 22.36 1.40 -0.29
CA GLY A 60 21.47 0.86 -1.32
C GLY A 60 20.06 1.45 -1.24
N VAL A 61 19.52 1.62 -0.02
CA VAL A 61 18.20 2.25 0.20
C VAL A 61 18.21 3.70 -0.26
N PHE A 62 19.28 4.46 0.03
CA PHE A 62 19.39 5.86 -0.40
C PHE A 62 19.44 6.02 -1.93
N PHE A 63 20.14 5.14 -2.64
CA PHE A 63 20.22 5.20 -4.11
C PHE A 63 18.92 4.82 -4.80
N LEU A 64 18.04 4.07 -4.13
CA LEU A 64 16.71 3.70 -4.62
C LEU A 64 15.63 4.73 -4.28
N LEU A 65 15.91 5.69 -3.38
CA LEU A 65 14.98 6.74 -3.00
C LEU A 65 14.54 7.62 -4.19
N PRO A 66 15.42 8.05 -5.12
CA PRO A 66 15.00 8.82 -6.30
C PRO A 66 14.04 8.04 -7.22
N ILE A 67 14.23 6.72 -7.34
CA ILE A 67 13.34 5.85 -8.13
C ILE A 67 12.00 5.68 -7.43
N SER A 68 12.02 5.46 -6.12
CA SER A 68 10.80 5.37 -5.30
C SER A 68 10.00 6.67 -5.38
N PHE A 69 10.67 7.82 -5.26
CA PHE A 69 10.08 9.14 -5.44
C PHE A 69 9.48 9.30 -6.83
N ALA A 70 10.19 8.88 -7.89
CA ALA A 70 9.69 8.96 -9.25
C ALA A 70 8.41 8.11 -9.46
N GLY A 71 8.36 6.89 -8.92
CA GLY A 71 7.16 6.05 -8.96
C GLY A 71 5.96 6.72 -8.27
N VAL A 72 6.17 7.26 -7.07
CA VAL A 72 5.15 8.03 -6.33
C VAL A 72 4.71 9.30 -7.08
N ALA A 73 5.67 10.07 -7.58
CA ALA A 73 5.42 11.30 -8.33
C ALA A 73 4.69 11.01 -9.65
N GLY A 74 4.96 9.87 -10.27
CA GLY A 74 4.25 9.41 -11.46
C GLY A 74 2.75 9.24 -11.20
N TYR A 75 2.38 8.58 -10.09
CA TYR A 75 0.97 8.47 -9.70
C TYR A 75 0.36 9.84 -9.41
N PHE A 76 1.11 10.75 -8.76
CA PHE A 76 0.61 12.11 -8.53
C PHE A 76 0.28 12.86 -9.82
N VAL A 77 1.23 12.84 -10.78
CA VAL A 77 1.09 13.54 -12.05
C VAL A 77 -0.07 12.96 -12.88
N CYS A 78 -0.39 11.67 -12.73
CA CYS A 78 -1.57 11.06 -13.35
C CYS A 78 -2.86 11.78 -12.97
N PHE A 79 -3.06 12.08 -11.70
CA PHE A 79 -4.35 12.53 -11.19
C PHE A 79 -4.44 14.05 -10.99
N TRP A 80 -3.32 14.77 -11.18
CA TRP A 80 -3.25 16.19 -10.88
C TRP A 80 -3.14 17.07 -12.13
N PRO A 81 -4.07 18.02 -12.34
CA PRO A 81 -4.00 18.93 -13.48
C PRO A 81 -2.75 19.83 -13.41
N SER A 82 -2.19 20.11 -14.59
CA SER A 82 -1.02 20.97 -14.76
C SER A 82 -1.15 21.72 -16.06
N ASP A 83 -0.73 22.98 -16.09
CA ASP A 83 -0.58 23.73 -17.34
C ASP A 83 0.59 23.18 -18.18
N HIS A 84 1.52 22.48 -17.54
CA HIS A 84 2.72 21.91 -18.17
C HIS A 84 2.95 20.45 -17.72
N PRO A 85 2.08 19.50 -18.11
CA PRO A 85 2.17 18.11 -17.65
C PRO A 85 3.47 17.45 -18.16
N PHE A 86 3.88 17.73 -19.40
CA PHE A 86 5.15 17.26 -19.98
C PHE A 86 6.37 17.59 -19.10
N ARG A 87 6.51 18.87 -18.71
CA ARG A 87 7.63 19.33 -17.89
C ARG A 87 7.63 18.67 -16.51
N ARG A 88 6.46 18.45 -15.92
CA ARG A 88 6.33 17.76 -14.63
C ARG A 88 6.76 16.29 -14.73
N ILE A 89 6.35 15.56 -15.77
CA ILE A 89 6.79 14.17 -15.95
C ILE A 89 8.31 14.12 -16.08
N LEU A 90 8.89 14.99 -16.91
CA LEU A 90 10.34 14.99 -17.13
C LEU A 90 11.11 15.30 -15.84
N LEU A 91 10.70 16.32 -15.08
CA LEU A 91 11.41 16.78 -13.88
C LEU A 91 11.17 15.92 -12.65
N LEU A 92 9.95 15.43 -12.43
CA LEU A 92 9.58 14.74 -11.19
C LEU A 92 9.62 13.21 -11.32
N VAL A 93 9.55 12.69 -12.55
CA VAL A 93 9.50 11.24 -12.79
C VAL A 93 10.75 10.78 -13.52
N CYS A 94 10.98 11.25 -14.75
CA CYS A 94 12.09 10.75 -15.57
C CYS A 94 13.46 11.09 -14.97
N LEU A 95 13.69 12.36 -14.60
CA LEU A 95 15.00 12.80 -14.10
C LEU A 95 15.39 12.10 -12.79
N PRO A 96 14.54 12.01 -11.75
CA PRO A 96 14.88 11.31 -10.52
C PRO A 96 15.06 9.80 -10.73
N ALA A 97 14.23 9.16 -11.56
CA ALA A 97 14.40 7.75 -11.90
C ALA A 97 15.71 7.48 -12.63
N MET A 98 16.08 8.29 -13.62
CA MET A 98 17.37 8.20 -14.31
C MET A 98 18.53 8.45 -13.35
N ALA A 99 18.42 9.45 -12.46
CA ALA A 99 19.46 9.73 -11.46
C ALA A 99 19.67 8.52 -10.53
N GLY A 100 18.58 7.94 -10.00
CA GLY A 100 18.65 6.73 -9.17
C GLY A 100 19.22 5.53 -9.94
N LEU A 101 18.83 5.35 -11.21
CA LEU A 101 19.37 4.30 -12.08
C LEU A 101 20.88 4.45 -12.30
N CYS A 102 21.34 5.68 -12.61
CA CYS A 102 22.75 6.01 -12.77
C CYS A 102 23.54 5.82 -11.47
N LEU A 103 22.99 6.22 -10.32
CA LEU A 103 23.63 6.01 -9.01
C LEU A 103 23.77 4.51 -8.69
N MET A 104 22.71 3.73 -8.89
CA MET A 104 22.73 2.28 -8.68
C MET A 104 23.73 1.58 -9.60
N TYR A 105 23.76 1.97 -10.88
CA TYR A 105 24.68 1.41 -11.86
C TYR A 105 26.13 1.82 -11.58
N GLY A 106 26.37 3.11 -11.29
CA GLY A 106 27.69 3.61 -10.92
C GLY A 106 28.23 2.96 -9.65
N ARG A 107 27.37 2.74 -8.64
CA ARG A 107 27.75 2.00 -7.42
C ARG A 107 28.11 0.56 -7.73
N LEU A 108 27.36 -0.10 -8.61
CA LEU A 108 27.70 -1.46 -9.03
C LEU A 108 29.04 -1.50 -9.76
N LEU A 109 29.28 -0.59 -10.70
CA LEU A 109 30.57 -0.49 -11.39
C LEU A 109 31.71 -0.27 -10.39
N TYR A 110 31.49 0.56 -9.36
CA TYR A 110 32.43 0.73 -8.28
C TYR A 110 32.65 -0.58 -7.51
N LEU A 111 31.61 -1.25 -7.01
CA LEU A 111 31.78 -2.44 -6.19
C LEU A 111 32.35 -3.65 -6.94
N ALA A 112 32.03 -3.77 -8.23
CA ALA A 112 32.36 -4.92 -9.07
C ALA A 112 33.58 -4.69 -9.97
N ALA A 113 34.18 -3.49 -9.93
CA ALA A 113 35.33 -3.17 -10.75
C ALA A 113 36.44 -4.22 -10.53
N PRO A 114 36.94 -4.87 -11.59
CA PRO A 114 38.03 -5.83 -11.46
C PRO A 114 39.25 -5.15 -10.84
N SER A 115 39.95 -5.87 -9.96
CA SER A 115 41.23 -5.42 -9.42
C SER A 115 42.21 -5.26 -10.58
N SER A 116 42.74 -4.06 -10.76
CA SER A 116 43.77 -3.79 -11.75
C SER A 116 45.05 -4.53 -11.39
N SER A 117 45.58 -5.34 -12.30
CA SER A 117 46.92 -5.90 -12.16
C SER A 117 47.96 -4.80 -12.36
N VAL A 118 49.03 -4.81 -11.57
CA VAL A 118 50.16 -3.86 -11.71
C VAL A 118 50.85 -4.00 -13.08
N LEU A 119 50.65 -5.14 -13.76
CA LEU A 119 51.27 -5.46 -15.05
C LEU A 119 50.43 -5.06 -16.27
N GLU A 120 49.20 -4.55 -16.08
CA GLU A 120 48.33 -4.15 -17.20
C GLU A 120 48.67 -2.74 -17.71
N GLY A 121 48.90 -2.61 -19.03
CA GLY A 121 49.07 -1.31 -19.67
C GLY A 121 47.80 -0.46 -19.63
N THR A 122 47.96 0.86 -19.49
CA THR A 122 46.85 1.83 -19.32
C THR A 122 45.78 1.75 -20.42
N GLY A 123 46.18 1.58 -21.68
CA GLY A 123 45.24 1.45 -22.81
C GLY A 123 44.40 0.16 -22.77
N SER A 124 45.05 -0.98 -22.46
CA SER A 124 44.36 -2.28 -22.32
C SER A 124 43.37 -2.27 -21.15
N LEU A 125 43.75 -1.61 -20.05
CA LEU A 125 42.94 -1.51 -18.84
C LEU A 125 41.65 -0.69 -19.06
N VAL A 126 41.73 0.42 -19.79
CA VAL A 126 40.52 1.23 -20.11
C VAL A 126 39.59 0.47 -21.04
N ALA A 127 40.12 -0.15 -22.10
CA ALA A 127 39.31 -0.93 -23.04
C ALA A 127 38.63 -2.13 -22.35
N HIS A 128 39.35 -2.84 -21.49
CA HIS A 128 38.80 -3.96 -20.72
C HIS A 128 37.69 -3.50 -19.77
N LYS A 129 37.88 -2.39 -19.05
CA LYS A 129 36.86 -1.84 -18.14
C LYS A 129 35.60 -1.37 -18.87
N ILE A 130 35.73 -0.75 -20.04
CA ILE A 130 34.59 -0.31 -20.85
C ILE A 130 33.81 -1.53 -21.38
N SER A 131 34.51 -2.52 -21.93
CA SER A 131 33.88 -3.75 -22.43
C SER A 131 33.17 -4.52 -21.33
N TRP A 132 33.83 -4.66 -20.17
CA TRP A 132 33.24 -5.27 -18.98
C TRP A 132 31.99 -4.52 -18.51
N ALA A 133 32.07 -3.18 -18.40
CA ALA A 133 30.95 -2.34 -18.02
C ALA A 133 29.78 -2.51 -19.01
N TRP A 134 30.04 -2.52 -20.31
CA TRP A 134 29.00 -2.70 -21.33
C TRP A 134 28.29 -4.06 -21.27
N SER A 135 28.97 -5.10 -20.80
CA SER A 135 28.37 -6.42 -20.60
C SER A 135 27.48 -6.51 -19.35
N LEU A 136 27.63 -5.57 -18.42
CA LEU A 136 27.04 -5.65 -17.09
C LEU A 136 25.52 -5.38 -17.05
N PRO A 137 24.94 -4.43 -17.81
CA PRO A 137 23.50 -4.16 -17.82
C PRO A 137 22.65 -5.42 -18.04
N TRP A 138 23.07 -6.30 -18.94
CA TRP A 138 22.36 -7.55 -19.26
C TRP A 138 22.42 -8.59 -18.14
N LYS A 139 23.37 -8.44 -17.21
CA LYS A 139 23.51 -9.28 -16.02
C LYS A 139 22.80 -8.69 -14.81
N LEU A 140 22.21 -7.49 -14.93
CA LEU A 140 21.46 -6.88 -13.84
C LEU A 140 20.16 -7.62 -13.61
N LEU A 141 19.69 -7.54 -12.38
CA LEU A 141 18.46 -8.21 -11.99
C LEU A 141 17.23 -7.37 -12.33
N SER A 142 16.08 -7.94 -12.02
CA SER A 142 14.75 -7.43 -12.36
C SER A 142 14.49 -5.99 -11.95
N GLY A 143 15.03 -5.50 -10.83
CA GLY A 143 14.83 -4.11 -10.40
C GLY A 143 15.34 -3.09 -11.43
N PHE A 144 16.51 -3.35 -12.02
CA PHE A 144 17.05 -2.51 -13.08
C PHE A 144 16.18 -2.56 -14.34
N HIS A 145 15.81 -3.75 -14.78
CA HIS A 145 14.99 -3.94 -15.97
C HIS A 145 13.58 -3.33 -15.83
N PHE A 146 12.94 -3.48 -14.67
CA PHE A 146 11.65 -2.85 -14.38
C PHE A 146 11.78 -1.33 -14.41
N CYS A 147 12.85 -0.76 -13.84
CA CYS A 147 13.08 0.69 -13.91
C CYS A 147 13.22 1.17 -15.37
N LEU A 148 13.99 0.46 -16.19
CA LEU A 148 14.21 0.80 -17.60
C LEU A 148 12.92 0.67 -18.43
N ILE A 149 12.16 -0.42 -18.25
CA ILE A 149 10.85 -0.61 -18.89
C ILE A 149 9.90 0.51 -18.45
N GLY A 150 9.90 0.86 -17.16
CA GLY A 150 9.11 1.95 -16.62
C GLY A 150 9.40 3.28 -17.31
N LEU A 151 10.68 3.66 -17.38
CA LEU A 151 11.14 4.86 -18.09
C LEU A 151 10.76 4.85 -19.57
N LEU A 152 10.90 3.71 -20.25
CA LEU A 152 10.55 3.57 -21.67
C LEU A 152 9.05 3.79 -21.91
N LEU A 153 8.19 3.14 -21.12
CA LEU A 153 6.73 3.29 -21.23
C LEU A 153 6.30 4.74 -20.93
N ILE A 154 6.91 5.35 -19.90
CA ILE A 154 6.69 6.77 -19.58
C ILE A 154 7.15 7.66 -20.73
N ALA A 155 8.32 7.41 -21.33
CA ALA A 155 8.82 8.20 -22.46
C ALA A 155 7.92 8.09 -23.69
N ILE A 156 7.42 6.89 -24.01
CA ILE A 156 6.43 6.68 -25.10
C ILE A 156 5.18 7.53 -24.85
N TYR A 157 4.61 7.45 -23.64
CA TYR A 157 3.44 8.25 -23.30
C TYR A 157 3.74 9.77 -23.33
N THR A 158 4.87 10.18 -22.77
CA THR A 158 5.29 11.59 -22.71
C THR A 158 5.53 12.17 -24.10
N SER A 159 6.04 11.37 -25.04
CA SER A 159 6.16 11.75 -26.45
C SER A 159 4.78 11.98 -27.07
N ARG A 160 3.82 11.07 -26.87
CA ARG A 160 2.44 11.25 -27.35
C ARG A 160 1.76 12.48 -26.73
N LEU A 161 2.04 12.76 -25.46
CA LEU A 161 1.54 13.94 -24.75
C LEU A 161 2.11 15.22 -25.37
N ALA A 162 3.40 15.23 -25.73
CA ALA A 162 4.03 16.37 -26.40
C ALA A 162 3.44 16.64 -27.80
N PHE A 163 3.00 15.59 -28.50
CA PHE A 163 2.29 15.71 -29.78
C PHE A 163 0.78 16.02 -29.63
N GLY A 164 0.27 16.21 -28.41
CA GLY A 164 -1.15 16.51 -28.18
C GLY A 164 -2.11 15.34 -28.50
N ILE A 165 -1.60 14.12 -28.62
CA ILE A 165 -2.40 12.93 -28.95
C ILE A 165 -3.17 12.43 -27.72
N VAL A 166 -2.60 12.64 -26.54
CA VAL A 166 -3.13 12.20 -25.25
C VAL A 166 -3.16 13.38 -24.29
N ALA A 167 -3.99 13.31 -23.25
CA ALA A 167 -4.11 14.36 -22.26
C ALA A 167 -3.98 13.82 -20.82
N LEU A 168 -3.51 14.68 -19.93
CA LEU A 168 -3.58 14.53 -18.48
C LEU A 168 -4.38 15.71 -17.89
N PRO A 169 -5.04 15.53 -16.73
CA PRO A 169 -5.02 14.35 -15.85
C PRO A 169 -5.87 13.18 -16.36
N LEU A 170 -5.71 12.00 -15.75
CA LEU A 170 -6.55 10.83 -15.96
C LEU A 170 -8.01 11.18 -15.70
N SER A 171 -8.87 10.88 -16.67
CA SER A 171 -10.31 11.06 -16.55
C SER A 171 -10.99 9.71 -16.45
N LEU A 172 -11.88 9.58 -15.46
CA LEU A 172 -12.77 8.43 -15.34
C LEU A 172 -14.05 8.69 -16.14
N PRO A 173 -14.64 7.66 -16.78
CA PRO A 173 -15.90 7.81 -17.49
C PRO A 173 -17.05 8.27 -16.58
N GLY A 174 -17.75 9.32 -17.00
CA GLY A 174 -18.94 9.83 -16.32
C GLY A 174 -18.66 10.82 -15.18
N ASN A 175 -17.52 11.51 -15.19
CA ASN A 175 -17.29 12.65 -14.29
C ASN A 175 -18.29 13.77 -14.59
N THR A 176 -19.32 13.91 -13.75
CA THR A 176 -20.15 15.10 -13.71
C THR A 176 -19.32 16.27 -13.18
N VAL A 177 -19.29 17.36 -13.96
CA VAL A 177 -18.55 18.58 -13.63
C VAL A 177 -19.07 19.12 -12.31
N SER A 178 -18.17 19.25 -11.35
CA SER A 178 -18.50 19.76 -10.03
C SER A 178 -18.35 21.26 -9.96
N THR A 179 -19.12 21.90 -9.08
CA THR A 179 -19.10 23.36 -8.88
C THR A 179 -17.72 23.83 -8.37
N ALA A 180 -17.43 25.14 -8.51
CA ALA A 180 -16.14 25.71 -8.14
C ALA A 180 -15.76 25.44 -6.66
N LEU A 181 -16.73 25.44 -5.73
CA LEU A 181 -16.53 25.12 -4.32
C LEU A 181 -16.11 23.65 -4.09
N ASP A 182 -16.65 22.71 -4.87
CA ASP A 182 -16.21 21.31 -4.78
C ASP A 182 -14.75 21.13 -5.25
N SER A 183 -14.30 21.99 -6.17
CA SER A 183 -12.95 21.88 -6.75
C SER A 183 -11.83 22.04 -5.72
N GLU A 184 -11.97 22.94 -4.74
CA GLU A 184 -10.94 23.16 -3.73
C GLU A 184 -10.91 22.01 -2.70
N SER A 185 -12.09 21.58 -2.23
CA SER A 185 -12.20 20.45 -1.31
C SER A 185 -11.65 19.17 -1.95
N TRP A 186 -11.96 18.95 -3.24
CA TRP A 186 -11.44 17.84 -4.00
C TRP A 186 -9.92 17.91 -4.18
N ARG A 187 -9.38 19.11 -4.44
CA ARG A 187 -7.94 19.33 -4.51
C ARG A 187 -7.25 18.94 -3.20
N ARG A 188 -7.83 19.26 -2.04
CA ARG A 188 -7.32 18.81 -0.73
C ARG A 188 -7.34 17.29 -0.60
N VAL A 189 -8.42 16.63 -1.02
CA VAL A 189 -8.54 15.16 -1.02
C VAL A 189 -7.49 14.50 -1.92
N GLN A 190 -7.25 15.06 -3.12
CA GLN A 190 -6.20 14.57 -4.00
C GLN A 190 -4.81 14.73 -3.36
N PHE A 191 -4.56 15.84 -2.66
CA PHE A 191 -3.28 16.07 -1.98
C PHE A 191 -3.11 15.12 -0.80
N LEU A 192 -4.19 14.86 -0.08
CA LEU A 192 -4.24 13.87 0.97
C LEU A 192 -3.89 12.47 0.45
N ILE A 193 -4.48 12.02 -0.66
CA ILE A 193 -4.15 10.73 -1.29
C ILE A 193 -2.68 10.68 -1.68
N TRP A 194 -2.15 11.76 -2.22
CA TRP A 194 -0.74 11.86 -2.55
C TRP A 194 0.14 11.68 -1.31
N VAL A 195 -0.15 12.43 -0.23
CA VAL A 195 0.58 12.34 1.04
C VAL A 195 0.53 10.92 1.61
N LEU A 196 -0.65 10.29 1.61
CA LEU A 196 -0.88 8.92 2.06
C LEU A 196 -0.04 7.88 1.32
N VAL A 197 -0.05 7.91 -0.01
CA VAL A 197 0.61 6.88 -0.83
C VAL A 197 2.11 7.20 -1.05
N GLY A 198 2.51 8.46 -0.87
CA GLY A 198 3.77 8.97 -1.37
C GLY A 198 4.74 9.51 -0.31
N PRO A 199 4.70 10.81 0.03
CA PRO A 199 5.55 11.38 1.06
C PRO A 199 5.51 10.65 2.38
N LEU A 200 4.37 10.14 2.84
CA LEU A 200 4.33 9.34 4.06
C LEU A 200 5.11 8.04 3.92
N TYR A 201 5.10 7.37 2.76
CA TYR A 201 5.98 6.21 2.48
C TYR A 201 7.47 6.58 2.66
N LEU A 202 7.89 7.73 2.11
CA LEU A 202 9.28 8.21 2.23
C LEU A 202 9.59 8.68 3.66
N LEU A 203 8.61 9.30 4.31
CA LEU A 203 8.70 9.80 5.67
C LEU A 203 8.76 8.64 6.65
N PHE A 204 8.02 7.55 6.51
CA PHE A 204 8.10 6.40 7.42
C PHE A 204 9.45 5.74 7.38
N SER A 205 10.00 5.57 6.17
CA SER A 205 11.37 5.11 6.01
C SER A 205 12.33 6.04 6.77
N SER A 206 12.16 7.36 6.63
CA SER A 206 13.00 8.38 7.27
C SER A 206 12.74 8.55 8.78
N LEU A 207 11.51 8.37 9.25
CA LEU A 207 11.08 8.52 10.63
C LEU A 207 11.54 7.30 11.41
N ALA A 208 11.44 6.10 10.84
CA ALA A 208 12.14 4.92 11.34
C ALA A 208 13.64 5.21 11.47
N TRP A 209 14.27 5.93 10.54
CA TRP A 209 15.65 6.36 10.70
C TRP A 209 15.88 7.34 11.86
N PHE A 210 15.04 8.36 12.03
CA PHE A 210 15.22 9.33 13.11
C PHE A 210 14.87 8.78 14.49
N THR A 211 13.82 7.95 14.56
CA THR A 211 13.34 7.36 15.81
C THR A 211 14.08 6.08 16.19
N LEU A 212 14.63 5.35 15.23
CA LEU A 212 15.37 4.10 15.45
C LEU A 212 16.86 4.27 15.19
N GLY A 213 17.23 4.79 14.01
CA GLY A 213 18.62 4.94 13.57
C GLY A 213 19.45 5.89 14.43
N LEU A 214 18.91 7.06 14.80
CA LEU A 214 19.65 8.02 15.62
C LEU A 214 19.93 7.48 17.04
N PRO A 215 18.97 6.86 17.75
CA PRO A 215 19.27 6.13 18.97
C PRO A 215 20.23 4.95 18.74
N ILE A 216 20.05 4.12 17.69
CA ILE A 216 20.93 2.98 17.30
C ILE A 216 22.39 3.42 17.22
N ILE A 217 22.65 4.59 16.63
CA ILE A 217 23.98 5.16 16.47
C ILE A 217 24.54 5.67 17.81
N LEU A 218 23.68 6.03 18.76
CA LEU A 218 24.04 6.73 20.00
C LEU A 218 24.06 5.83 21.26
N SER A 219 23.64 4.55 21.22
CA SER A 219 23.64 3.70 22.42
C SER A 219 24.13 2.25 22.21
N SER A 220 24.73 1.70 23.27
CA SER A 220 25.40 0.38 23.31
C SER A 220 24.48 -0.83 23.57
N HIS A 221 23.19 -0.64 23.87
CA HIS A 221 22.29 -1.71 24.37
C HIS A 221 21.03 -1.97 23.51
N ILE A 222 21.07 -1.57 22.24
CA ILE A 222 19.87 -1.37 21.41
C ILE A 222 19.28 -2.61 20.72
N PRO A 223 20.05 -3.66 20.35
CA PRO A 223 19.47 -4.86 19.77
C PRO A 223 18.36 -5.48 20.64
N ALA A 224 18.47 -5.34 21.97
CA ALA A 224 17.46 -5.82 22.90
C ALA A 224 16.14 -5.01 22.86
N TYR A 225 16.20 -3.70 22.60
CA TYR A 225 15.01 -2.84 22.58
C TYR A 225 14.24 -2.95 21.25
N THR A 226 14.93 -2.97 20.11
CA THR A 226 14.28 -3.13 18.80
C THR A 226 13.70 -4.52 18.60
N GLN A 227 14.25 -5.53 19.30
CA GLN A 227 13.67 -6.87 19.38
C GLN A 227 12.59 -7.01 20.47
N SER A 228 12.32 -5.97 21.25
CA SER A 228 11.31 -6.05 22.31
C SER A 228 9.91 -6.10 21.72
N ALA A 229 9.04 -6.90 22.34
CA ALA A 229 7.63 -6.96 21.96
C ALA A 229 6.95 -5.58 22.07
N TRP A 230 7.37 -4.75 23.05
CA TRP A 230 6.84 -3.40 23.24
C TRP A 230 7.09 -2.48 22.05
N PHE A 231 8.27 -2.57 21.44
CA PHE A 231 8.59 -1.80 20.26
C PHE A 231 7.60 -2.06 19.13
N SER A 232 7.35 -3.34 18.80
CA SER A 232 6.38 -3.73 17.76
C SER A 232 4.94 -3.29 18.06
N ARG A 233 4.56 -3.22 19.35
CA ARG A 233 3.21 -2.84 19.78
C ARG A 233 2.95 -1.34 19.67
N PHE A 234 3.93 -0.53 20.06
CA PHE A 234 3.77 0.94 20.08
C PHE A 234 4.12 1.60 18.75
N SER A 235 5.05 1.03 17.98
CA SER A 235 5.50 1.63 16.71
C SER A 235 4.33 1.90 15.77
N SER A 236 3.44 0.91 15.56
CA SER A 236 2.26 1.06 14.72
C SER A 236 1.32 2.16 15.22
N THR A 237 1.09 2.26 16.53
CA THR A 237 0.21 3.31 17.09
C THR A 237 0.80 4.71 16.89
N ILE A 238 2.10 4.88 17.14
CA ILE A 238 2.80 6.15 16.93
C ILE A 238 2.79 6.50 15.43
N GLU A 239 3.06 5.53 14.58
CA GLU A 239 3.05 5.67 13.13
C GLU A 239 1.71 6.22 12.65
N THR A 240 0.60 5.54 13.00
CA THR A 240 -0.73 5.98 12.59
C THR A 240 -1.13 7.30 13.24
N LEU A 241 -0.69 7.60 14.47
CA LEU A 241 -0.94 8.91 15.08
C LEU A 241 -0.24 10.05 14.32
N VAL A 242 0.99 9.81 13.83
CA VAL A 242 1.71 10.77 12.98
C VAL A 242 1.00 10.93 11.64
N VAL A 243 0.62 9.82 10.98
CA VAL A 243 -0.22 9.83 9.76
C VAL A 243 -1.44 10.70 9.99
N PHE A 244 -2.19 10.38 11.06
CA PHE A 244 -3.43 11.05 11.40
C PHE A 244 -3.19 12.54 11.65
N SER A 245 -2.15 12.92 12.38
CA SER A 245 -1.86 14.32 12.67
C SER A 245 -1.55 15.12 11.40
N VAL A 246 -0.74 14.57 10.50
CA VAL A 246 -0.42 15.20 9.20
C VAL A 246 -1.68 15.31 8.33
N ILE A 247 -2.48 14.26 8.28
CA ILE A 247 -3.71 14.23 7.48
C ILE A 247 -4.76 15.16 8.04
N PHE A 248 -4.93 15.17 9.36
CA PHE A 248 -5.86 16.06 10.03
C PHE A 248 -5.44 17.51 9.81
N TRP A 249 -4.13 17.80 9.78
CA TRP A 249 -3.62 19.11 9.42
C TRP A 249 -3.98 19.49 7.97
N ILE A 250 -3.80 18.58 7.01
CA ILE A 250 -4.15 18.76 5.58
C ILE A 250 -5.66 18.87 5.35
N ALA A 251 -6.45 18.06 6.05
CA ALA A 251 -7.91 18.07 6.02
C ALA A 251 -8.37 19.44 6.52
N GLY A 252 -9.00 20.22 5.63
CA GLY A 252 -9.50 21.55 5.98
C GLY A 252 -10.53 21.50 7.12
N LYS A 253 -10.95 22.66 7.62
CA LYS A 253 -11.92 22.74 8.73
C LYS A 253 -13.21 21.93 8.46
N GLU A 254 -13.72 21.98 7.23
CA GLU A 254 -14.89 21.22 6.80
C GLU A 254 -14.66 19.70 6.88
N ASP A 255 -13.55 19.22 6.31
CA ASP A 255 -13.21 17.79 6.31
C ASP A 255 -13.02 17.25 7.73
N ARG A 256 -12.41 18.05 8.63
CA ARG A 256 -12.30 17.70 10.05
C ARG A 256 -13.67 17.56 10.71
N GLN A 257 -14.61 18.47 10.43
CA GLN A 257 -15.97 18.36 10.94
C GLN A 257 -16.68 17.12 10.39
N VAL A 258 -16.48 16.79 9.11
CA VAL A 258 -17.02 15.56 8.50
C VAL A 258 -16.49 14.32 9.23
N ILE A 259 -15.19 14.26 9.51
CA ILE A 259 -14.58 13.16 10.27
C ILE A 259 -15.19 13.05 11.68
N TRP A 260 -15.27 14.17 12.42
CA TRP A 260 -15.84 14.17 13.77
C TRP A 260 -17.32 13.75 13.79
N LYS A 261 -18.12 14.22 12.82
CA LYS A 261 -19.51 13.79 12.67
C LYS A 261 -19.67 12.30 12.37
N ALA A 262 -18.62 11.66 11.83
CA ALA A 262 -18.58 10.23 11.56
C ALA A 262 -18.24 9.40 12.82
N ILE A 263 -17.86 10.02 13.93
CA ILE A 263 -17.62 9.33 15.19
C ILE A 263 -18.90 9.41 16.02
N ARG A 264 -19.73 8.38 15.92
CA ARG A 264 -20.96 8.25 16.73
C ARG A 264 -20.94 6.92 17.45
N LEU A 265 -21.34 6.89 18.73
CA LEU A 265 -21.42 5.65 19.47
C LEU A 265 -22.45 4.73 18.79
N PRO A 266 -22.03 3.55 18.31
CA PRO A 266 -22.96 2.64 17.64
C PRO A 266 -23.84 1.93 18.66
N GLU A 267 -25.05 1.55 18.25
CA GLU A 267 -25.89 0.66 19.06
C GLU A 267 -25.17 -0.67 19.34
N PRO A 268 -25.37 -1.32 20.50
CA PRO A 268 -24.67 -2.55 20.88
C PRO A 268 -24.77 -3.68 19.84
N LYS A 269 -25.91 -3.80 19.15
CA LYS A 269 -26.11 -4.80 18.09
C LYS A 269 -25.14 -4.64 16.92
N TYR A 270 -24.71 -3.42 16.62
CA TYR A 270 -23.76 -3.13 15.55
C TYR A 270 -22.32 -3.42 15.96
N VAL A 271 -21.99 -3.21 17.24
CA VAL A 271 -20.72 -3.69 17.82
C VAL A 271 -20.66 -5.21 17.74
N GLY A 272 -21.75 -5.90 18.07
CA GLY A 272 -21.84 -7.36 17.94
C GLY A 272 -21.54 -7.85 16.52
N LEU A 273 -22.11 -7.21 15.49
CA LEU A 273 -21.81 -7.54 14.08
C LEU A 273 -20.35 -7.25 13.70
N ALA A 274 -19.83 -6.10 14.11
CA ALA A 274 -18.44 -5.71 13.85
C ALA A 274 -17.43 -6.70 14.45
N LEU A 275 -17.75 -7.29 15.60
CA LEU A 275 -16.95 -8.36 16.21
C LEU A 275 -17.18 -9.71 15.52
N ALA A 276 -18.43 -10.04 15.20
CA ALA A 276 -18.80 -11.34 14.66
C ALA A 276 -18.18 -11.62 13.29
N PHE A 277 -17.99 -10.61 12.43
CA PHE A 277 -17.41 -10.82 11.10
C PHE A 277 -15.95 -11.32 11.13
N PRO A 278 -14.97 -10.59 11.70
CA PRO A 278 -13.59 -11.05 11.76
C PRO A 278 -13.44 -12.32 12.60
N ILE A 279 -14.12 -12.43 13.74
CA ILE A 279 -14.07 -13.62 14.62
C ILE A 279 -14.66 -14.83 13.90
N GLY A 280 -15.83 -14.68 13.27
CA GLY A 280 -16.49 -15.76 12.54
C GLY A 280 -15.66 -16.29 11.37
N ILE A 281 -15.02 -15.40 10.61
CA ILE A 281 -14.10 -15.78 9.53
C ILE A 281 -12.89 -16.55 10.09
N ALA A 282 -12.26 -16.06 11.16
CA ALA A 282 -11.11 -16.72 11.76
C ALA A 282 -11.45 -18.09 12.35
N VAL A 283 -12.57 -18.19 13.09
CA VAL A 283 -13.07 -19.45 13.65
C VAL A 283 -13.41 -20.45 12.54
N LEU A 284 -14.03 -19.99 11.44
CA LEU A 284 -14.33 -20.84 10.30
C LEU A 284 -13.07 -21.41 9.67
N LEU A 285 -12.02 -20.59 9.48
CA LEU A 285 -10.72 -21.02 8.95
C LEU A 285 -10.06 -22.05 9.88
N SER A 286 -9.90 -21.73 11.17
CA SER A 286 -9.32 -22.63 12.16
C SER A 286 -10.07 -23.95 12.27
N THR A 287 -11.40 -23.92 12.30
CA THR A 287 -12.23 -25.13 12.37
C THR A 287 -12.08 -25.97 11.10
N SER A 288 -12.09 -25.34 9.92
CA SER A 288 -11.95 -26.05 8.65
C SER A 288 -10.59 -26.73 8.56
N GLN A 289 -9.52 -26.04 8.93
CA GLN A 289 -8.17 -26.61 8.93
C GLN A 289 -8.04 -27.76 9.93
N TYR A 290 -8.61 -27.62 11.14
CA TYR A 290 -8.66 -28.70 12.12
C TYR A 290 -9.35 -29.96 11.57
N LEU A 291 -10.50 -29.78 10.91
CA LEU A 291 -11.24 -30.91 10.33
C LEU A 291 -10.45 -31.59 9.21
N VAL A 292 -9.77 -30.82 8.35
CA VAL A 292 -8.91 -31.37 7.29
C VAL A 292 -7.73 -32.14 7.90
N ASP A 293 -7.00 -31.56 8.84
CA ASP A 293 -5.87 -32.21 9.49
C ASP A 293 -6.30 -33.47 10.24
N ARG A 294 -7.48 -33.44 10.86
CA ARG A 294 -8.04 -34.61 11.55
C ARG A 294 -8.41 -35.72 10.58
N ALA A 295 -8.97 -35.38 9.41
CA ALA A 295 -9.28 -36.35 8.36
C ALA A 295 -8.01 -36.96 7.77
N LEU A 296 -6.98 -36.14 7.49
CA LEU A 296 -5.69 -36.61 7.00
C LEU A 296 -4.98 -37.52 8.01
N TRP A 297 -4.95 -37.11 9.28
CA TRP A 297 -4.40 -37.94 10.36
C TRP A 297 -5.11 -39.30 10.45
N ALA A 298 -6.45 -39.31 10.39
CA ALA A 298 -7.22 -40.54 10.46
C ALA A 298 -6.96 -41.46 9.25
N ALA A 299 -6.74 -40.89 8.06
CA ALA A 299 -6.50 -41.64 6.83
C ALA A 299 -5.07 -42.21 6.73
N HIS A 300 -4.06 -41.50 7.24
CA HIS A 300 -2.66 -41.81 6.96
C HIS A 300 -1.79 -42.08 8.19
N ASP A 301 -2.15 -41.55 9.35
CA ASP A 301 -1.29 -41.47 10.53
C ASP A 301 -1.90 -42.11 11.78
N PHE A 302 -3.08 -42.72 11.64
CA PHE A 302 -3.79 -43.37 12.75
C PHE A 302 -2.92 -44.46 13.39
N GLY A 303 -2.72 -44.35 14.70
CA GLY A 303 -1.88 -45.27 15.48
C GLY A 303 -0.38 -45.04 15.37
N ARG A 304 0.10 -44.14 14.48
CA ARG A 304 1.52 -43.78 14.34
C ARG A 304 1.86 -42.50 15.10
N PHE A 305 1.00 -41.49 14.98
CA PHE A 305 1.18 -40.19 15.62
C PHE A 305 -0.03 -39.80 16.46
N SER A 306 0.19 -38.93 17.45
CA SER A 306 -0.90 -38.31 18.21
C SER A 306 -1.79 -37.48 17.29
N PRO A 307 -3.12 -37.49 17.50
CA PRO A 307 -4.00 -36.71 16.68
C PRO A 307 -3.83 -35.19 16.88
N PRO A 308 -4.19 -34.37 15.86
CA PRO A 308 -4.33 -32.93 16.02
C PRO A 308 -5.26 -32.59 17.19
N GLN A 309 -4.81 -31.66 18.03
CA GLN A 309 -5.54 -31.22 19.23
C GLN A 309 -6.36 -29.99 18.89
N PHE A 310 -7.67 -30.00 19.19
CA PHE A 310 -8.56 -28.89 18.87
C PHE A 310 -8.04 -27.55 19.43
N ARG A 311 -7.54 -27.55 20.67
CA ARG A 311 -7.07 -26.34 21.36
C ARG A 311 -5.97 -25.58 20.61
N SER A 312 -5.07 -26.26 19.90
CA SER A 312 -3.96 -25.61 19.19
C SER A 312 -4.38 -24.79 17.97
N TYR A 313 -5.67 -24.77 17.63
CA TYR A 313 -6.23 -24.00 16.52
C TYR A 313 -6.94 -22.71 17.00
N PHE A 314 -7.05 -22.52 18.33
CA PHE A 314 -7.82 -21.45 18.96
C PHE A 314 -7.05 -20.79 20.10
N ASP A 315 -5.78 -20.50 19.88
CA ASP A 315 -4.98 -19.77 20.87
C ASP A 315 -5.56 -18.38 21.12
N LEU A 316 -5.66 -18.00 22.38
CA LEU A 316 -6.18 -16.69 22.75
C LEU A 316 -5.15 -15.62 22.38
N PRO A 317 -5.54 -14.59 21.61
CA PRO A 317 -4.66 -13.47 21.31
C PRO A 317 -4.17 -12.79 22.59
N ASP A 318 -2.93 -12.29 22.57
CA ASP A 318 -2.44 -11.42 23.63
C ASP A 318 -3.36 -10.19 23.77
N PRO A 319 -3.95 -9.92 24.96
CA PRO A 319 -4.81 -8.76 25.19
C PRO A 319 -4.16 -7.43 24.82
N TRP A 320 -2.83 -7.31 24.89
CA TRP A 320 -2.12 -6.09 24.51
C TRP A 320 -2.23 -5.76 23.02
N LEU A 321 -2.58 -6.74 22.17
CA LEU A 321 -2.85 -6.49 20.75
C LEU A 321 -4.10 -5.62 20.55
N LEU A 322 -4.97 -5.47 21.55
CA LEU A 322 -6.09 -4.52 21.50
C LEU A 322 -5.64 -3.07 21.38
N LEU A 323 -4.38 -2.74 21.68
CA LEU A 323 -3.81 -1.42 21.38
C LEU A 323 -3.80 -1.11 19.88
N ALA A 324 -3.86 -2.13 19.01
CA ALA A 324 -4.06 -1.95 17.57
C ALA A 324 -5.39 -1.24 17.23
N PHE A 325 -6.31 -1.10 18.20
CA PHE A 325 -7.50 -0.29 18.06
C PHE A 325 -7.18 1.14 17.67
N PHE A 326 -6.15 1.76 18.27
CA PHE A 326 -5.83 3.16 17.96
C PHE A 326 -5.37 3.32 16.51
N ALA A 327 -4.50 2.42 16.04
CA ALA A 327 -4.08 2.39 14.64
C ALA A 327 -5.28 2.17 13.70
N ALA A 328 -6.08 1.14 13.93
CA ALA A 328 -7.27 0.87 13.12
C ALA A 328 -8.26 2.05 13.13
N PHE A 329 -8.50 2.65 14.29
CA PHE A 329 -9.40 3.80 14.45
C PHE A 329 -8.94 5.01 13.65
N PHE A 330 -7.66 5.39 13.75
CA PHE A 330 -7.12 6.51 12.99
C PHE A 330 -7.14 6.24 11.47
N GLU A 331 -6.84 5.02 11.03
CA GLU A 331 -7.02 4.62 9.63
C GLU A 331 -8.48 4.78 9.19
N GLU A 332 -9.44 4.29 9.97
CA GLU A 332 -10.86 4.41 9.62
C GLU A 332 -11.36 5.85 9.58
N MET A 333 -10.82 6.75 10.42
CA MET A 333 -11.11 8.19 10.32
C MET A 333 -10.74 8.76 8.95
N ILE A 334 -9.58 8.34 8.42
CA ILE A 334 -9.06 8.81 7.13
C ILE A 334 -9.86 8.15 5.99
N PHE A 335 -9.90 6.82 5.97
CA PHE A 335 -10.43 6.06 4.83
C PHE A 335 -11.96 6.09 4.78
N ARG A 336 -12.65 5.86 5.90
CA ARG A 336 -14.12 5.73 5.94
C ARG A 336 -14.78 7.04 6.36
N GLY A 337 -14.15 7.79 7.26
CA GLY A 337 -14.63 9.10 7.71
C GLY A 337 -14.52 10.20 6.65
N LEU A 338 -13.43 10.22 5.87
CA LEU A 338 -13.18 11.27 4.87
C LEU A 338 -13.19 10.75 3.42
N LEU A 339 -12.24 9.89 3.06
CA LEU A 339 -12.03 9.50 1.65
C LEU A 339 -13.25 8.81 1.04
N GLN A 340 -13.86 7.87 1.76
CA GLN A 340 -15.03 7.14 1.29
C GLN A 340 -16.17 8.10 0.96
N ARG A 341 -16.50 9.04 1.85
CA ARG A 341 -17.58 10.00 1.62
C ARG A 341 -17.31 10.84 0.38
N ARG A 342 -16.09 11.37 0.24
CA ARG A 342 -15.69 12.20 -0.90
C ARG A 342 -15.73 11.42 -2.22
N PHE A 343 -15.28 10.17 -2.22
CA PHE A 343 -15.36 9.33 -3.42
C PHE A 343 -16.79 8.89 -3.74
N ILE A 344 -17.63 8.61 -2.74
CA ILE A 344 -19.03 8.24 -2.96
C ILE A 344 -19.82 9.42 -3.53
N GLN A 345 -19.64 10.63 -2.98
CA GLN A 345 -20.26 11.86 -3.51
C GLN A 345 -19.96 12.05 -5.00
N ARG A 346 -18.73 11.74 -5.42
CA ARG A 346 -18.26 11.99 -6.79
C ARG A 346 -18.51 10.83 -7.76
N TYR A 347 -18.37 9.59 -7.30
CA TYR A 347 -18.35 8.41 -8.17
C TYR A 347 -19.46 7.40 -7.86
N GLY A 348 -20.28 7.65 -6.84
CA GLY A 348 -21.29 6.75 -6.32
C GLY A 348 -20.73 5.67 -5.39
N ILE A 349 -21.62 5.02 -4.64
CA ILE A 349 -21.30 4.09 -3.53
C ILE A 349 -20.26 3.04 -3.93
N TYR A 350 -20.54 2.26 -4.98
CA TYR A 350 -19.69 1.12 -5.35
C TYR A 350 -18.30 1.53 -5.84
N ARG A 351 -18.21 2.58 -6.68
CA ARG A 351 -16.92 3.07 -7.17
C ARG A 351 -16.15 3.77 -6.06
N GLY A 352 -16.85 4.49 -5.19
CA GLY A 352 -16.21 5.19 -4.09
C GLY A 352 -15.51 4.25 -3.12
N ILE A 353 -16.20 3.19 -2.70
CA ILE A 353 -15.61 2.15 -1.84
C ILE A 353 -14.46 1.42 -2.54
N PHE A 354 -14.62 1.10 -3.83
CA PHE A 354 -13.55 0.48 -4.62
C PHE A 354 -12.28 1.34 -4.62
N LEU A 355 -12.41 2.65 -4.90
CA LEU A 355 -11.29 3.57 -4.92
C LEU A 355 -10.64 3.73 -3.53
N VAL A 356 -11.43 3.72 -2.45
CA VAL A 356 -10.86 3.66 -1.08
C VAL A 356 -10.02 2.40 -0.91
N GLY A 357 -10.51 1.24 -1.34
CA GLY A 357 -9.75 -0.01 -1.25
C GLY A 357 -8.43 0.02 -2.04
N ILE A 358 -8.40 0.66 -3.20
CA ILE A 358 -7.16 0.85 -3.98
C ILE A 358 -6.18 1.79 -3.25
N VAL A 359 -6.65 2.94 -2.76
CA VAL A 359 -5.78 3.88 -2.03
C VAL A 359 -5.27 3.25 -0.73
N TRP A 360 -6.12 2.50 -0.03
CA TRP A 360 -5.75 1.81 1.19
C TRP A 360 -4.74 0.67 0.94
N ALA A 361 -4.90 -0.10 -0.15
CA ALA A 361 -3.89 -1.06 -0.56
C ALA A 361 -2.54 -0.38 -0.81
N ALA A 362 -2.55 0.74 -1.54
CA ALA A 362 -1.34 1.48 -1.86
C ALA A 362 -0.66 2.08 -0.63
N PHE A 363 -1.44 2.53 0.36
CA PHE A 363 -0.93 2.96 1.67
C PHE A 363 -0.12 1.86 2.38
N HIS A 364 -0.55 0.59 2.26
CA HIS A 364 0.13 -0.56 2.88
C HIS A 364 1.33 -1.09 2.09
N PHE A 365 1.56 -0.66 0.85
CA PHE A 365 2.71 -1.14 0.08
C PHE A 365 4.05 -0.81 0.76
N ALA A 366 4.12 0.30 1.51
CA ALA A 366 5.30 0.68 2.29
C ALA A 366 5.77 -0.42 3.25
N SER A 367 4.85 -0.86 4.10
CA SER A 367 5.10 -1.87 5.13
C SER A 367 5.19 -3.27 4.53
N ASP A 368 4.56 -3.52 3.38
CA ASP A 368 4.66 -4.81 2.69
C ASP A 368 6.06 -5.07 2.11
N PHE A 369 6.79 -4.05 1.69
CA PHE A 369 8.11 -4.23 1.09
C PHE A 369 9.25 -3.73 1.96
N SER A 370 8.96 -3.27 3.17
CA SER A 370 10.00 -2.94 4.13
C SER A 370 10.84 -4.21 4.39
N PHE A 371 12.13 -4.12 4.05
CA PHE A 371 13.16 -5.14 4.31
C PHE A 371 13.08 -6.46 3.52
N ALA A 372 12.13 -6.63 2.60
CA ALA A 372 11.98 -7.88 1.84
C ALA A 372 12.66 -7.82 0.46
N ARG A 373 13.64 -8.69 0.20
CA ARG A 373 14.18 -8.95 -1.15
C ARG A 373 13.43 -10.11 -1.79
N LEU A 374 12.24 -9.83 -2.29
CA LEU A 374 11.39 -10.85 -2.91
C LEU A 374 11.84 -11.15 -4.34
N THR A 375 11.46 -12.33 -4.84
CA THR A 375 11.49 -12.61 -6.27
C THR A 375 10.46 -11.74 -6.99
N GLU A 376 10.60 -11.64 -8.30
CA GLU A 376 9.70 -10.89 -9.18
C GLU A 376 8.25 -11.34 -8.99
N ILE A 377 8.06 -12.66 -9.02
CA ILE A 377 6.76 -13.30 -8.78
C ILE A 377 6.29 -13.02 -7.35
N GLY A 378 7.18 -13.07 -6.37
CA GLY A 378 6.85 -12.78 -4.96
C GLY A 378 6.32 -11.35 -4.77
N VAL A 379 6.95 -10.34 -5.38
CA VAL A 379 6.47 -8.95 -5.31
C VAL A 379 5.10 -8.80 -5.98
N LEU A 380 4.94 -9.33 -7.18
CA LEU A 380 3.68 -9.24 -7.91
C LEU A 380 2.52 -9.95 -7.18
N LEU A 381 2.78 -11.13 -6.63
CA LEU A 381 1.80 -11.86 -5.81
C LEU A 381 1.45 -11.07 -4.55
N LYS A 382 2.45 -10.50 -3.85
CA LYS A 382 2.20 -9.71 -2.64
C LYS A 382 1.35 -8.46 -2.93
N LEU A 383 1.68 -7.72 -3.99
CA LEU A 383 0.88 -6.57 -4.44
C LEU A 383 -0.54 -6.98 -4.83
N GLY A 384 -0.67 -8.03 -5.66
CA GLY A 384 -1.95 -8.53 -6.11
C GLY A 384 -2.84 -8.96 -4.95
N TRP A 385 -2.30 -9.73 -4.01
CA TRP A 385 -3.03 -10.16 -2.82
C TRP A 385 -3.40 -9.00 -1.92
N ARG A 386 -2.50 -8.03 -1.71
CA ARG A 386 -2.80 -6.82 -0.93
C ARG A 386 -3.98 -6.05 -1.53
N ILE A 387 -3.98 -5.85 -2.85
CA ILE A 387 -5.08 -5.17 -3.54
C ILE A 387 -6.40 -5.93 -3.37
N LEU A 388 -6.40 -7.24 -3.66
CA LEU A 388 -7.60 -8.06 -3.55
C LEU A 388 -8.16 -8.07 -2.12
N PHE A 389 -7.28 -8.19 -1.14
CA PHE A 389 -7.62 -8.16 0.27
C PHE A 389 -8.21 -6.82 0.70
N CYS A 390 -7.51 -5.71 0.43
CA CYS A 390 -7.97 -4.37 0.80
C CYS A 390 -9.25 -3.96 0.08
N LEU A 391 -9.51 -4.47 -1.14
CA LEU A 391 -10.78 -4.31 -1.83
C LEU A 391 -11.90 -5.07 -1.11
N ALA A 392 -11.72 -6.38 -0.85
CA ALA A 392 -12.71 -7.20 -0.19
C ALA A 392 -13.07 -6.64 1.20
N LEU A 393 -12.05 -6.32 2.00
CA LEU A 393 -12.23 -5.77 3.33
C LEU A 393 -12.80 -4.34 3.28
N SER A 394 -12.41 -3.49 2.31
CA SER A 394 -13.01 -2.16 2.14
C SER A 394 -14.51 -2.20 1.89
N TYR A 395 -15.02 -3.19 1.15
CA TYR A 395 -16.47 -3.33 0.99
C TYR A 395 -17.17 -3.68 2.30
N VAL A 396 -16.60 -4.57 3.12
CA VAL A 396 -17.22 -4.89 4.42
C VAL A 396 -17.14 -3.71 5.39
N LEU A 397 -15.97 -3.10 5.54
CA LEU A 397 -15.77 -1.94 6.43
C LEU A 397 -16.58 -0.73 5.95
N GLY A 398 -16.61 -0.49 4.64
CA GLY A 398 -17.41 0.57 4.03
C GLY A 398 -18.91 0.34 4.24
N TRP A 399 -19.39 -0.90 4.12
CA TRP A 399 -20.77 -1.27 4.44
C TRP A 399 -21.10 -1.00 5.91
N LEU A 400 -20.24 -1.43 6.85
CA LEU A 400 -20.42 -1.17 8.28
C LEU A 400 -20.51 0.34 8.55
N ALA A 401 -19.58 1.11 7.98
CA ALA A 401 -19.54 2.56 8.18
C ALA A 401 -20.79 3.28 7.63
N LEU A 402 -21.22 2.93 6.42
CA LEU A 402 -22.40 3.54 5.78
C LEU A 402 -23.70 3.10 6.44
N ARG A 403 -23.83 1.81 6.77
CA ARG A 403 -25.06 1.27 7.35
C ARG A 403 -25.39 1.90 8.70
N PHE A 404 -24.36 2.24 9.47
CA PHE A 404 -24.50 2.74 10.83
C PHE A 404 -24.23 4.23 10.97
N GLY A 405 -23.84 4.93 9.90
CA GLY A 405 -23.48 6.34 9.94
C GLY A 405 -22.34 6.65 10.91
N SER A 406 -21.49 5.66 11.20
CA SER A 406 -20.39 5.76 12.16
C SER A 406 -19.20 4.93 11.71
N ILE A 407 -17.99 5.44 11.90
CA ILE A 407 -16.75 4.71 11.62
C ILE A 407 -16.40 3.68 12.70
N LEU A 408 -16.99 3.76 13.91
CA LEU A 408 -16.60 2.91 15.04
C LEU A 408 -16.81 1.41 14.76
N PRO A 409 -17.92 0.95 14.17
CA PRO A 409 -18.07 -0.45 13.77
C PRO A 409 -16.99 -0.93 12.79
N ALA A 410 -16.59 -0.08 11.84
CA ALA A 410 -15.49 -0.41 10.93
C ALA A 410 -14.16 -0.51 11.69
N ALA A 411 -13.88 0.42 12.61
CA ALA A 411 -12.66 0.42 13.40
C ALA A 411 -12.56 -0.81 14.30
N ILE A 412 -13.68 -1.22 14.92
CA ILE A 412 -13.75 -2.44 15.73
C ILE A 412 -13.49 -3.68 14.86
N ALA A 413 -14.16 -3.81 13.72
CA ALA A 413 -13.95 -4.95 12.82
C ALA A 413 -12.50 -5.02 12.31
N HIS A 414 -11.93 -3.88 11.93
CA HIS A 414 -10.53 -3.77 11.51
C HIS A 414 -9.56 -4.11 12.65
N THR A 415 -9.82 -3.64 13.87
CA THR A 415 -9.02 -3.98 15.06
C THR A 415 -8.97 -5.48 15.27
N PHE A 416 -10.12 -6.15 15.28
CA PHE A 416 -10.18 -7.58 15.53
C PHE A 416 -9.55 -8.38 14.40
N TYR A 417 -9.70 -7.93 13.15
CA TYR A 417 -8.92 -8.48 12.05
C TYR A 417 -7.40 -8.41 12.33
N ASN A 418 -6.88 -7.24 12.71
CA ASN A 418 -5.47 -7.07 13.01
C ASN A 418 -5.02 -7.95 14.18
N VAL A 419 -5.81 -7.99 15.27
CA VAL A 419 -5.52 -8.86 16.44
C VAL A 419 -5.43 -10.32 16.03
N LEU A 420 -6.37 -10.82 15.23
CA LEU A 420 -6.41 -12.22 14.80
C LEU A 420 -5.23 -12.57 13.89
N VAL A 421 -4.86 -11.67 12.97
CA VAL A 421 -3.69 -11.88 12.09
C VAL A 421 -2.37 -11.80 12.87
N MET A 422 -2.21 -10.80 13.74
CA MET A 422 -0.97 -10.61 14.51
C MET A 422 -0.75 -11.66 15.60
N SER A 423 -1.81 -12.26 16.13
CA SER A 423 -1.71 -13.32 17.14
C SER A 423 -1.36 -14.69 16.56
N GLY A 424 -1.40 -14.85 15.24
CA GLY A 424 -1.27 -16.17 14.62
C GLY A 424 -2.43 -17.09 14.98
N PHE A 425 -3.65 -16.53 15.08
CA PHE A 425 -4.84 -17.31 15.42
C PHE A 425 -5.10 -18.38 14.35
N GLY A 426 -5.02 -19.66 14.75
CA GLY A 426 -5.12 -20.81 13.86
C GLY A 426 -3.80 -21.14 13.16
N PRO A 427 -3.55 -22.42 12.82
CA PRO A 427 -2.29 -22.81 12.20
C PRO A 427 -2.19 -22.27 10.76
N PRO A 428 -0.98 -21.88 10.32
CA PRO A 428 -0.76 -21.48 8.94
C PRO A 428 -0.90 -22.69 8.01
N PHE A 429 -1.58 -22.50 6.88
CA PHE A 429 -1.69 -23.51 5.83
C PHE A 429 -1.54 -22.88 4.44
N LEU A 430 -1.18 -23.70 3.45
CA LEU A 430 -1.00 -23.25 2.08
C LEU A 430 -2.32 -22.72 1.51
N GLY A 431 -2.34 -21.45 1.09
CA GLY A 431 -3.53 -20.80 0.55
C GLY A 431 -4.43 -20.14 1.60
N ASN A 432 -4.01 -20.05 2.87
CA ASN A 432 -4.76 -19.34 3.92
C ASN A 432 -5.18 -17.92 3.48
N ASP A 433 -4.26 -17.14 2.93
CA ASP A 433 -4.53 -15.79 2.44
C ASP A 433 -5.61 -15.78 1.33
N THR A 434 -5.58 -16.76 0.44
CA THR A 434 -6.57 -16.90 -0.64
C THR A 434 -7.97 -17.18 -0.08
N VAL A 435 -8.08 -18.12 0.86
CA VAL A 435 -9.36 -18.46 1.49
C VAL A 435 -9.88 -17.27 2.30
N LEU A 436 -9.00 -16.60 3.04
CA LEU A 436 -9.33 -15.41 3.82
C LEU A 436 -9.91 -14.29 2.94
N VAL A 437 -9.23 -13.96 1.82
CA VAL A 437 -9.73 -12.99 0.84
C VAL A 437 -11.08 -13.42 0.27
N ALA A 438 -11.23 -14.70 -0.07
CA ALA A 438 -12.50 -15.23 -0.61
C ALA A 438 -13.65 -15.10 0.40
N LEU A 439 -13.41 -15.40 1.68
CA LEU A 439 -14.41 -15.26 2.74
C LEU A 439 -14.83 -13.80 2.92
N TRP A 440 -13.87 -12.85 2.96
CA TRP A 440 -14.19 -11.42 2.99
C TRP A 440 -14.96 -10.96 1.76
N ALA A 441 -14.61 -11.45 0.57
CA ALA A 441 -15.29 -11.12 -0.68
C ALA A 441 -16.73 -11.67 -0.72
N VAL A 442 -16.94 -12.91 -0.25
CA VAL A 442 -18.28 -13.51 -0.12
C VAL A 442 -19.13 -12.76 0.90
N LEU A 443 -18.53 -12.36 2.03
CA LEU A 443 -19.21 -11.53 3.02
C LEU A 443 -19.61 -10.17 2.43
N ALA A 444 -18.67 -9.47 1.78
CA ALA A 444 -18.95 -8.21 1.08
C ALA A 444 -20.09 -8.36 0.07
N TRP A 445 -20.03 -9.39 -0.79
CA TRP A 445 -21.09 -9.66 -1.75
C TRP A 445 -22.44 -9.90 -1.06
N SER A 446 -22.47 -10.69 0.01
CA SER A 446 -23.68 -11.01 0.76
C SER A 446 -24.29 -9.76 1.40
N LEU A 447 -23.47 -8.90 2.02
CA LEU A 447 -23.90 -7.65 2.63
C LEU A 447 -24.57 -6.73 1.63
N PHE A 448 -23.95 -6.50 0.47
CA PHE A 448 -24.54 -5.63 -0.56
C PHE A 448 -25.71 -6.28 -1.31
N ARG A 449 -25.78 -7.61 -1.38
CA ARG A 449 -26.86 -8.32 -2.06
C ARG A 449 -28.15 -8.36 -1.25
N TYR A 450 -28.04 -8.64 0.05
CA TYR A 450 -29.18 -8.90 0.93
C TYR A 450 -29.49 -7.72 1.86
N TRP A 451 -28.50 -6.86 2.16
CA TRP A 451 -28.68 -5.66 2.97
C TRP A 451 -28.10 -4.41 2.27
N PRO A 452 -28.62 -4.02 1.10
CA PRO A 452 -28.07 -2.92 0.34
C PRO A 452 -28.10 -1.60 1.11
N ILE A 453 -27.13 -0.73 0.82
CA ILE A 453 -27.07 0.64 1.33
C ILE A 453 -27.99 1.52 0.45
N SER A 454 -29.01 2.14 1.06
CA SER A 454 -29.94 3.04 0.37
C SER A 454 -29.33 4.44 0.21
N ALA A 455 -29.38 4.99 -1.01
CA ALA A 455 -28.89 6.34 -1.31
C ALA A 455 -29.66 7.46 -0.57
N GLU A 456 -30.91 7.22 -0.18
CA GLU A 456 -31.75 8.19 0.55
C GLU A 456 -31.22 8.52 1.96
N ASN A 457 -30.42 7.65 2.56
CA ASN A 457 -29.81 7.93 3.85
C ASN A 457 -28.69 8.99 3.74
N GLU A 458 -28.10 9.20 2.57
CA GLU A 458 -27.07 10.24 2.36
C GLU A 458 -27.69 11.62 2.10
N SER A 459 -28.82 11.71 1.39
CA SER A 459 -29.45 13.01 1.10
C SER A 459 -30.00 13.70 2.35
N LYS A 460 -30.41 12.93 3.37
CA LYS A 460 -30.84 13.47 4.66
C LYS A 460 -29.70 14.04 5.50
N GLU A 461 -28.47 13.54 5.37
CA GLU A 461 -27.31 14.10 6.08
C GLU A 461 -26.63 15.25 5.33
N ALA A 462 -26.81 15.36 4.01
CA ALA A 462 -26.21 16.40 3.18
C ALA A 462 -27.05 17.69 3.08
N ALA A 463 -28.32 17.67 3.49
CA ALA A 463 -29.12 18.88 3.56
C ALA A 463 -28.56 19.77 4.70
N PRO A 464 -28.08 20.99 4.42
CA PRO A 464 -27.75 21.92 5.48
C PRO A 464 -29.02 22.11 6.31
N GLU A 465 -28.91 21.88 7.61
CA GLU A 465 -29.95 22.23 8.56
C GLU A 465 -30.17 23.73 8.37
N VAL A 466 -31.26 24.10 7.70
CA VAL A 466 -31.64 25.50 7.51
C VAL A 466 -32.00 25.97 8.90
N THR A 467 -31.02 26.50 9.62
CA THR A 467 -31.26 27.21 10.87
C THR A 467 -32.24 28.32 10.53
N PRO A 468 -33.46 28.32 11.11
CA PRO A 468 -34.39 29.40 10.88
C PRO A 468 -33.69 30.71 11.25
N GLU A 469 -33.75 31.68 10.33
CA GLU A 469 -33.24 33.02 10.55
C GLU A 469 -33.75 33.51 11.92
N PRO A 470 -32.88 34.03 12.80
CA PRO A 470 -33.34 34.59 14.05
C PRO A 470 -34.35 35.70 13.72
N ALA A 471 -35.57 35.56 14.23
CA ALA A 471 -36.58 36.60 14.13
C ALA A 471 -36.01 37.88 14.77
N LEU A 472 -35.97 38.94 13.97
CA LEU A 472 -35.43 40.26 14.29
C LEU A 472 -36.00 40.86 15.58
#